data_AF-A0A660YRP0-F1
#
_entry.id   AF-A0A660YRP0-F1
#
_cell.length_a   1.000
_cell.length_b   1.000
_cell.length_c   1.000
_cell.angle_alpha   90.00
_cell.angle_beta   90.00
_cell.angle_gamma   90.00
#
_symmetry.space_group_name_H-M   'P 1'
#
loop_
_entity.id
_entity.type
_entity.pdbx_description
1 polymer ?
#
loop_
_entity_poly.entity_id
_entity_poly.type
_entity_poly.pdbx_seq_one_letter_code
_entity_poly.pdbx_strand_id
1 'polypeptide(L)' 'NTMPVHKKQLLTYLRMADKRLGLLINFGATLIKEGVNRVVNRLDE' A
#
# COMPACT_ATOMS: atom_id res chain seq x y z
N ASN A 1 9.37 8.65 -6.27
CA ASN A 1 10.14 7.39 -6.10
C ASN A 1 9.22 6.23 -5.67
N THR A 2 8.19 5.91 -6.48
CA THR A 2 7.24 4.83 -6.18
C THR A 2 7.17 3.91 -7.38
N MET A 3 7.67 2.69 -7.23
CA MET A 3 7.65 1.70 -8.31
C MET A 3 6.43 0.77 -8.16
N PRO A 4 5.87 0.23 -9.26
CA PRO A 4 4.76 -0.72 -9.21
C PRO A 4 5.01 -1.93 -8.31
N VAL A 5 6.27 -2.30 -8.09
CA VAL A 5 6.68 -3.41 -7.21
C VAL A 5 6.33 -3.16 -5.74
N HIS A 6 6.37 -1.91 -5.24
CA HIS A 6 6.12 -1.62 -3.82
C HIS A 6 4.70 -1.99 -3.39
N LYS A 7 3.71 -1.83 -4.28
CA LYS A 7 2.33 -2.26 -4.02
C LYS A 7 2.22 -3.78 -3.90
N LYS A 8 2.92 -4.53 -4.75
CA LYS A 8 2.94 -6.00 -4.71
C LYS A 8 3.64 -6.50 -3.44
N GLN A 9 4.75 -5.88 -3.05
CA GLN A 9 5.47 -6.21 -1.83
C GLN A 9 4.61 -5.99 -0.58
N LEU A 10 3.95 -4.82 -0.47
CA LEU A 10 3.04 -4.56 0.64
C LEU A 10 1.89 -5.56 0.69
N LEU A 11 1.31 -5.91 -0.46
CA LEU A 11 0.25 -6.92 -0.52
C LEU A 11 0.72 -8.31 -0.02
N THR A 12 1.95 -8.70 -0.32
CA THR A 12 2.54 -9.94 0.23
C THR A 12 2.65 -9.88 1.75
N TYR A 13 3.13 -8.77 2.31
CA TYR A 13 3.20 -8.61 3.77
C TYR A 13 1.82 -8.61 4.43
N LEU A 14 0.82 -7.97 3.81
CA LEU A 14 -0.55 -8.01 4.32
C LEU A 14 -1.11 -9.43 4.38
N ARG A 15 -0.82 -10.27 3.37
CA ARG A 15 -1.21 -11.69 3.37
C ARG A 15 -0.50 -12.48 4.45
N MET A 16 0.82 -12.27 4.61
CA MET A 16 1.61 -12.98 5.62
C MET A 16 1.23 -12.59 7.05
N ALA A 17 0.86 -11.32 7.27
CA ALA A 17 0.47 -10.80 8.57
C ALA A 17 -1.05 -10.93 8.87
N ASP A 18 -1.81 -11.54 7.96
CA ASP A 18 -3.27 -11.64 7.99
C ASP A 18 -3.96 -10.29 8.30
N LYS A 19 -3.53 -9.24 7.60
CA LYS A 19 -4.11 -7.89 7.71
C LYS A 19 -4.90 -7.55 6.46
N ARG A 20 -6.08 -6.95 6.65
CA ARG A 20 -7.00 -6.60 5.55
C ARG A 20 -6.61 -5.33 4.80
N LEU A 21 -5.84 -4.44 5.42
CA LEU A 21 -5.53 -3.12 4.89
C LEU A 21 -4.08 -2.70 5.19
N GLY A 22 -3.46 -2.02 4.23
CA GLY A 22 -2.18 -1.36 4.39
C GLY A 22 -2.14 -0.01 3.69
N LEU A 23 -1.27 0.87 4.17
CA LEU A 23 -0.99 2.17 3.56
C LEU A 23 0.43 2.17 3.00
N LEU A 24 0.54 2.48 1.72
CA LEU A 24 1.80 2.75 1.05
C LEU A 24 1.96 4.27 0.94
N ILE A 25 2.97 4.84 1.60
CA ILE A 25 3.19 6.28 1.67
C ILE A 25 4.48 6.64 0.93
N ASN A 26 4.37 7.47 -0.09
CA ASN A 26 5.50 8.08 -0.79
C ASN A 26 5.72 9.51 -0.28
N PHE A 27 6.74 9.70 0.55
CA PHE A 27 7.14 11.01 1.08
C PHE A 27 7.83 11.92 0.06
N GLY A 28 8.18 11.40 -1.14
CA GLY A 28 8.77 12.19 -2.22
C GLY A 28 7.75 12.80 -3.19
N ALA A 29 6.45 12.75 -2.88
CA ALA A 29 5.42 13.44 -3.66
C ALA A 29 5.30 14.91 -3.22
N THR A 30 4.95 15.81 -4.15
CA THR A 30 4.75 17.25 -3.85
C THR A 30 3.66 17.46 -2.81
N LEU A 31 2.59 16.66 -2.87
CA LEU A 31 1.53 16.65 -1.87
C LEU A 31 1.43 15.27 -1.23
N ILE A 32 1.30 15.22 0.10
CA ILE A 32 1.18 13.96 0.85
C ILE A 32 0.00 13.12 0.37
N LYS A 33 -1.14 13.76 0.06
CA LYS A 33 -2.34 13.07 -0.46
C LYS A 33 -2.09 12.27 -1.74
N GLU A 34 -1.11 12.70 -2.56
CA GLU A 34 -0.73 12.02 -3.81
C GLU A 34 0.26 10.88 -3.55
N GLY A 35 0.96 10.93 -2.42
CA GLY A 35 1.89 9.89 -1.98
C GLY A 35 1.20 8.72 -1.28
N VAL A 36 0.00 8.91 -0.75
CA VAL A 36 -0.73 7.89 0.04
C VAL A 36 -1.55 6.99 -0.86
N ASN A 37 -1.28 5.69 -0.81
CA ASN A 37 -1.98 4.65 -1.55
C ASN A 37 -2.51 3.57 -0.61
N ARG A 38 -3.79 3.23 -0.75
CA ARG A 38 -4.42 2.16 0.02
C ARG A 38 -4.24 0.82 -0.69
N VAL A 39 -3.77 -0.20 0.05
CA VAL A 39 -3.62 -1.57 -0.44
C VAL A 39 -4.55 -2.46 0.35
N VAL A 40 -5.37 -3.21 -0.37
CA VAL A 40 -6.43 -4.05 0.19
C VAL A 40 -6.06 -5.51 0.04
N ASN A 41 -6.21 -6.28 1.11
CA ASN A 41 -6.05 -7.72 1.16
C ASN A 41 -7.36 -8.34 1.66
N ARG A 42 -8.21 -8.83 0.74
CA ARG A 42 -9.49 -9.50 1.06
C ARG A 42 -10.37 -8.68 2.01
N LEU A 43 -10.76 -7.48 1.56
CA LEU A 43 -11.81 -6.71 2.22
C LEU A 43 -13.13 -7.09 1.55
N ASP A 44 -13.93 -7.92 2.20
CA ASP A 44 -15.33 -8.13 1.81
C ASP A 44 -16.09 -6.80 1.87
N GLU A 45 -17.02 -6.59 0.93
CA GLU A 45 -17.84 -5.39 0.77
C GLU A 45 -18.77 -5.12 1.95
#